data_AF-A0A357VSL4-F1
#
_entry.id   AF-A0A357VSL4-F1
#
_cell.length_a   1.000
_cell.length_b   1.000
_cell.length_c   1.000
_cell.angle_alpha   90.00
_cell.angle_beta   90.00
_cell.angle_gamma   90.00
#
_symmetry.space_group_name_H-M   'P 1'
#
loop_
_entity.id
_entity.type
_entity.pdbx_description
1 polymer ?
#
loop_
_entity_poly.entity_id
_entity_poly.type
_entity_poly.pdbx_seq_one_letter_code
_entity_poly.pdbx_strand_id
1 'polypeptide(L)'
;MLKKISFSFLLLIFVFSITIFPQDVLKLVPSDSKGVVLINDLEGTYTDLKTVPTMKTLLLEPFNAELMISNFAQMYFSALKIDYESFLNNLSVDLSIFVQEPKENNYIFGFSVGPLENPQTFAADLDKLLEPLKDYGISFTPIYQSIGNQNYLVMVQNKDLYSSSEKGVTDFEEVLPTKKGLYYRINTSDYQGEGYFYVKDGFLIGGGNGTAETESINTSFVKWPQEYPFLGSIFFTSGFIPKDLTNYADFINIIVDYKIVENLISLSQGIEVNVDFGTSNGAMPTISNASYLKLETQAKIDEIIPILNENNIKYKKISDNMIEFYIESETTNQNNKTQVLTNTFYVWKDEYLMVSQMKPDELQKLLNEKPKLSENELFQKLNERIGTGDVTYGFVDLTPIFLNYVPNLKGQYGMLLNVSLIEENKLKIDFIVQ
;
A
#
# COMPACT_ATOMS: atom_id res chain seq x y z
N MET A 1 -9.61 -17.61 -57.90
CA MET A 1 -8.52 -17.25 -56.99
C MET A 1 -9.01 -16.37 -55.84
N LEU A 2 -9.74 -15.28 -56.10
CA LEU A 2 -10.32 -14.40 -55.04
C LEU A 2 -11.15 -15.14 -53.98
N LYS A 3 -12.00 -16.11 -54.34
CA LYS A 3 -12.79 -16.88 -53.34
C LYS A 3 -11.94 -17.74 -52.39
N LYS A 4 -10.78 -18.26 -52.87
CA LYS A 4 -9.85 -19.04 -52.03
C LYS A 4 -9.02 -18.12 -51.13
N ILE A 5 -8.60 -16.96 -51.64
CA ILE A 5 -7.91 -15.93 -50.85
C ILE A 5 -8.83 -15.38 -49.76
N SER A 6 -10.09 -15.09 -50.09
CA SER A 6 -11.08 -14.61 -49.13
C SER A 6 -11.41 -15.65 -48.06
N PHE A 7 -11.47 -16.94 -48.41
CA PHE A 7 -11.67 -18.02 -47.44
C PHE A 7 -10.45 -18.24 -46.55
N SER A 8 -9.23 -18.19 -47.09
CA SER A 8 -7.99 -18.25 -46.30
C SER A 8 -7.82 -17.03 -45.39
N PHE A 9 -8.25 -15.84 -45.81
CA PHE A 9 -8.24 -14.63 -44.98
C PHE A 9 -9.29 -14.68 -43.87
N LEU A 10 -10.48 -15.23 -44.16
CA LEU A 10 -11.53 -15.45 -43.15
C LEU A 10 -11.11 -16.52 -42.13
N LEU A 11 -10.40 -17.58 -42.58
CA LEU A 11 -9.82 -18.60 -41.70
C LEU A 11 -8.67 -18.03 -40.85
N LEU A 12 -7.86 -17.13 -41.42
CA LEU A 12 -6.81 -16.41 -40.68
C LEU A 12 -7.44 -15.50 -39.62
N ILE A 13 -8.49 -14.75 -39.95
CA ILE A 13 -9.27 -13.93 -39.01
C ILE A 13 -9.95 -14.82 -37.96
N PHE A 14 -10.47 -16.00 -38.32
CA PHE A 14 -11.05 -16.97 -37.39
C PHE A 14 -9.97 -17.53 -36.44
N VAL A 15 -8.78 -17.86 -36.92
CA VAL A 15 -7.64 -18.30 -36.09
C VAL A 15 -7.10 -17.15 -35.22
N PHE A 16 -7.12 -15.90 -35.70
CA PHE A 16 -6.83 -14.68 -34.94
C PHE A 16 -7.99 -14.20 -34.05
N SER A 17 -9.19 -14.79 -34.13
CA SER A 17 -10.27 -14.55 -33.16
C SER A 17 -10.40 -15.69 -32.15
N ILE A 18 -9.62 -16.76 -32.33
CA ILE A 18 -9.36 -17.78 -31.30
C ILE A 18 -8.08 -17.46 -30.51
N THR A 19 -7.37 -16.37 -30.82
CA THR A 19 -6.27 -15.89 -29.96
C THR A 19 -6.82 -15.32 -28.65
N ILE A 20 -6.78 -16.17 -27.63
CA ILE A 20 -6.51 -15.82 -26.22
C ILE A 20 -7.52 -14.84 -25.63
N PHE A 21 -8.73 -15.33 -25.35
CA PHE A 21 -9.35 -14.91 -24.09
C PHE A 21 -8.43 -15.42 -22.97
N PRO A 22 -8.07 -14.61 -21.95
CA PRO A 22 -7.35 -15.14 -20.81
C PRO A 22 -8.12 -16.37 -20.31
N GLN A 23 -7.44 -17.53 -20.34
CA GLN A 23 -7.98 -18.77 -19.83
C GLN A 23 -7.84 -18.68 -18.31
N ASP A 24 -8.78 -17.94 -17.76
CA ASP A 24 -8.62 -17.21 -16.53
C ASP A 24 -8.92 -18.10 -15.34
N VAL A 25 -7.98 -18.18 -14.40
CA VAL A 25 -8.19 -18.76 -13.06
C VAL A 25 -9.45 -18.19 -12.38
N LEU A 26 -9.88 -16.97 -12.74
CA LEU A 26 -11.14 -16.37 -12.29
C LEU A 26 -12.40 -17.14 -12.71
N LYS A 27 -12.35 -17.97 -13.77
CA LYS A 27 -13.45 -18.88 -14.13
C LYS A 27 -13.65 -20.01 -13.10
N LEU A 28 -12.63 -20.29 -12.30
CA LEU A 28 -12.66 -21.30 -11.24
C LEU A 28 -13.02 -20.72 -9.87
N VAL A 29 -13.08 -19.39 -9.76
CA VAL A 29 -13.41 -18.69 -8.52
C VAL A 29 -14.92 -18.69 -8.31
N PRO A 30 -15.42 -18.97 -7.09
CA PRO A 30 -16.84 -18.84 -6.76
C PRO A 30 -17.35 -17.40 -6.99
N SER A 31 -18.47 -17.25 -7.69
CA SER A 31 -19.02 -15.92 -8.03
C SER A 31 -19.43 -15.11 -6.79
N ASP A 32 -19.78 -15.81 -5.70
CA ASP A 32 -20.17 -15.28 -4.39
C ASP A 32 -18.99 -14.92 -3.46
N SER A 33 -17.76 -14.95 -3.97
CA SER A 33 -16.57 -14.64 -3.17
C SER A 33 -16.59 -13.19 -2.64
N LYS A 34 -16.33 -13.04 -1.34
CA LYS A 34 -16.19 -11.76 -0.61
C LYS A 34 -14.88 -11.06 -0.87
N GLY A 35 -13.85 -11.82 -1.23
CA GLY A 35 -12.55 -11.30 -1.61
C GLY A 35 -12.01 -12.14 -2.74
N VAL A 36 -11.44 -11.50 -3.76
CA VAL A 36 -10.75 -12.15 -4.86
C VAL A 36 -9.49 -11.37 -5.14
N VAL A 37 -8.35 -12.04 -5.16
CA VAL A 37 -7.07 -11.52 -5.62
C VAL A 37 -6.67 -12.35 -6.83
N LEU A 38 -6.27 -11.71 -7.91
CA LEU A 38 -5.67 -12.31 -9.10
C LEU A 38 -4.25 -11.79 -9.20
N ILE A 39 -3.29 -12.68 -9.38
CA ILE A 39 -1.94 -12.39 -9.81
C ILE A 39 -1.81 -12.97 -11.21
N ASN A 40 -1.79 -12.08 -12.19
CA ASN A 40 -1.65 -12.42 -13.60
C ASN A 40 -0.16 -12.59 -13.92
N ASP A 41 0.25 -13.77 -14.35
CA ASP A 41 1.65 -14.19 -14.47
C ASP A 41 2.45 -13.94 -13.19
N LEU A 42 2.39 -14.89 -12.25
CA LEU A 42 3.01 -14.79 -10.92
C LEU A 42 4.54 -14.56 -11.00
N GLU A 43 5.25 -15.38 -11.77
CA GLU A 43 6.69 -15.25 -11.97
C GLU A 43 7.06 -13.92 -12.66
N GLY A 44 6.33 -13.56 -13.71
CA GLY A 44 6.53 -12.32 -14.44
C GLY A 44 6.28 -11.09 -13.58
N THR A 45 5.22 -11.10 -12.78
CA THR A 45 4.90 -10.03 -11.82
C THR A 45 6.03 -9.86 -10.79
N TYR A 46 6.54 -10.95 -10.21
CA TYR A 46 7.67 -10.90 -9.29
C TYR A 46 8.94 -10.35 -9.97
N THR A 47 9.21 -10.80 -11.19
CA THR A 47 10.38 -10.36 -11.97
C THR A 47 10.28 -8.87 -12.30
N ASP A 48 9.11 -8.40 -12.70
CA ASP A 48 8.89 -7.00 -13.01
C ASP A 48 9.00 -6.12 -11.76
N LEU A 49 8.50 -6.57 -10.59
CA LEU A 49 8.66 -5.85 -9.32
C LEU A 49 10.13 -5.58 -8.98
N LYS A 50 11.04 -6.50 -9.32
CA LYS A 50 12.49 -6.32 -9.11
C LYS A 50 13.12 -5.25 -10.02
N THR A 51 12.39 -4.77 -11.02
CA THR A 51 12.85 -3.65 -11.86
C THR A 51 12.57 -2.29 -11.23
N VAL A 52 11.66 -2.22 -10.26
CA VAL A 52 11.29 -0.98 -9.55
C VAL A 52 12.41 -0.65 -8.55
N PRO A 53 13.09 0.52 -8.67
CA PRO A 53 14.25 0.86 -7.85
C PRO A 53 14.07 0.67 -6.33
N THR A 54 12.96 1.10 -5.75
CA THR A 54 12.65 0.94 -4.32
C THR A 54 12.52 -0.53 -3.94
N MET A 55 11.73 -1.31 -4.70
CA MET A 55 11.55 -2.74 -4.43
C MET A 55 12.86 -3.52 -4.60
N LYS A 56 13.61 -3.22 -5.66
CA LYS A 56 14.94 -3.78 -5.91
C LYS A 56 15.88 -3.53 -4.74
N THR A 57 15.90 -2.29 -4.23
CA THR A 57 16.81 -1.92 -3.15
C THR A 57 16.42 -2.63 -1.85
N LEU A 58 15.13 -2.72 -1.52
CA LEU A 58 14.64 -3.48 -0.36
C LEU A 58 14.98 -4.98 -0.44
N LEU A 59 14.91 -5.58 -1.62
CA LEU A 59 15.18 -7.00 -1.81
C LEU A 59 16.69 -7.32 -1.79
N LEU A 60 17.52 -6.42 -2.28
CA LEU A 60 18.94 -6.69 -2.53
C LEU A 60 19.88 -6.10 -1.47
N GLU A 61 19.50 -5.02 -0.79
CA GLU A 61 20.41 -4.26 0.08
C GLU A 61 19.77 -3.95 1.45
N PRO A 62 20.56 -3.87 2.53
CA PRO A 62 21.98 -4.21 2.65
C PRO A 62 22.21 -5.71 2.95
N PHE A 63 21.16 -6.50 3.17
CA PHE A 63 21.26 -7.90 3.63
C PHE A 63 21.07 -8.95 2.54
N ASN A 64 20.78 -8.55 1.30
CA ASN A 64 20.38 -9.45 0.22
C ASN A 64 19.27 -10.41 0.67
N ALA A 65 18.14 -9.83 1.09
CA ALA A 65 16.99 -10.54 1.62
C ALA A 65 16.49 -11.62 0.64
N GLU A 66 16.51 -11.34 -0.66
CA GLU A 66 16.15 -12.31 -1.70
C GLU A 66 17.03 -13.56 -1.65
N LEU A 67 18.35 -13.41 -1.55
CA LEU A 67 19.27 -14.55 -1.43
C LEU A 67 19.04 -15.33 -0.12
N MET A 68 18.84 -14.63 1.00
CA MET A 68 18.57 -15.27 2.28
C MET A 68 17.28 -16.09 2.23
N ILE A 69 16.18 -15.48 1.77
CA ILE A 69 14.87 -16.13 1.63
C ILE A 69 14.97 -17.32 0.68
N SER A 70 15.66 -17.16 -0.46
CA SER A 70 15.83 -18.23 -1.44
C SER A 70 16.62 -19.42 -0.85
N ASN A 71 17.70 -19.15 -0.10
CA ASN A 71 18.45 -20.21 0.57
C ASN A 71 17.62 -20.92 1.65
N PHE A 72 16.86 -20.18 2.46
CA PHE A 72 15.96 -20.78 3.45
C PHE A 72 14.85 -21.60 2.79
N ALA A 73 14.25 -21.10 1.72
CA ALA A 73 13.25 -21.81 0.94
C ALA A 73 13.85 -23.09 0.34
N GLN A 74 15.02 -23.03 -0.30
CA GLN A 74 15.68 -24.20 -0.86
C GLN A 74 16.02 -25.25 0.21
N MET A 75 16.51 -24.84 1.38
CA MET A 75 16.75 -25.73 2.51
C MET A 75 15.46 -26.40 3.00
N TYR A 76 14.38 -25.62 3.13
CA TYR A 76 13.09 -26.11 3.59
C TYR A 76 12.46 -27.10 2.59
N PHE A 77 12.48 -26.77 1.30
CA PHE A 77 12.02 -27.64 0.21
C PHE A 77 12.82 -28.94 0.17
N SER A 78 14.14 -28.86 0.32
CA SER A 78 15.02 -30.03 0.40
C SER A 78 14.67 -30.92 1.61
N ALA A 79 14.36 -30.34 2.77
CA ALA A 79 13.94 -31.08 3.95
C ALA A 79 12.60 -31.83 3.73
N LEU A 80 11.70 -31.24 2.94
CA LEU A 80 10.43 -31.85 2.54
C LEU A 80 10.55 -32.77 1.31
N LYS A 81 11.77 -32.94 0.76
CA LYS A 81 12.02 -33.70 -0.48
C LYS A 81 11.18 -33.19 -1.65
N ILE A 82 11.09 -31.88 -1.77
CA ILE A 82 10.49 -31.17 -2.90
C ILE A 82 11.64 -30.64 -3.76
N ASP A 83 11.56 -30.84 -5.07
CA ASP A 83 12.52 -30.27 -6.00
C ASP A 83 12.22 -28.78 -6.20
N TYR A 84 13.09 -27.92 -5.67
CA TYR A 84 12.86 -26.47 -5.62
C TYR A 84 12.75 -25.86 -7.02
N GLU A 85 13.65 -26.21 -7.95
CA GLU A 85 13.65 -25.67 -9.31
C GLU A 85 12.40 -26.12 -10.09
N SER A 86 12.06 -27.40 -10.01
CA SER A 86 10.85 -27.94 -10.63
C SER A 86 9.58 -27.32 -10.05
N PHE A 87 9.54 -27.05 -8.74
CA PHE A 87 8.38 -26.38 -8.13
C PHE A 87 8.26 -24.94 -8.62
N LEU A 88 9.36 -24.17 -8.64
CA LEU A 88 9.35 -22.79 -9.13
C LEU A 88 8.96 -22.68 -10.61
N ASN A 89 9.40 -23.63 -11.45
CA ASN A 89 9.04 -23.65 -12.87
C ASN A 89 7.53 -23.81 -13.12
N ASN A 90 6.76 -24.33 -12.14
CA ASN A 90 5.30 -24.39 -12.21
C ASN A 90 4.60 -23.07 -11.85
N LEU A 91 5.35 -22.04 -11.41
CA LEU A 91 4.79 -20.74 -10.98
C LEU A 91 4.74 -19.69 -12.10
N SER A 92 5.11 -20.04 -13.33
CA SER A 92 4.94 -19.19 -14.52
C SER A 92 3.49 -19.22 -15.04
N VAL A 93 2.55 -18.91 -14.15
CA VAL A 93 1.12 -19.15 -14.31
C VAL A 93 0.32 -18.07 -13.57
N ASP A 94 -0.99 -18.03 -13.81
CA ASP A 94 -1.89 -17.18 -13.05
C ASP A 94 -2.23 -17.83 -11.70
N LEU A 95 -2.40 -16.99 -10.68
CA LEU A 95 -2.85 -17.40 -9.35
C LEU A 95 -4.03 -16.52 -8.96
N SER A 96 -5.15 -17.14 -8.59
CA SER A 96 -6.23 -16.44 -7.90
C SER A 96 -6.43 -16.97 -6.50
N ILE A 97 -6.56 -16.07 -5.52
CA ILE A 97 -6.93 -16.36 -4.14
C ILE A 97 -8.34 -15.81 -3.94
N PHE A 98 -9.20 -16.58 -3.27
CA PHE A 98 -10.57 -16.17 -3.01
C PHE A 98 -11.03 -16.52 -1.60
N VAL A 99 -11.98 -15.74 -1.11
CA VAL A 99 -12.58 -15.87 0.22
C VAL A 99 -14.08 -16.01 0.08
N GLN A 100 -14.65 -17.07 0.65
CA GLN A 100 -16.09 -17.28 0.76
C GLN A 100 -16.53 -17.12 2.23
N GLU A 101 -17.72 -16.59 2.43
CA GLU A 101 -18.33 -16.42 3.75
C GLU A 101 -19.64 -17.21 3.81
N PRO A 102 -19.60 -18.53 4.05
CA PRO A 102 -20.81 -19.37 4.09
C PRO A 102 -21.76 -19.03 5.25
N LYS A 103 -21.26 -18.38 6.30
CA LYS A 103 -22.01 -17.85 7.44
C LYS A 103 -21.37 -16.55 7.88
N GLU A 104 -22.17 -15.64 8.41
CA GLU A 104 -21.70 -14.35 8.94
C GLU A 104 -20.48 -14.54 9.86
N ASN A 105 -19.40 -13.80 9.57
CA ASN A 105 -18.12 -13.83 10.28
C ASN A 105 -17.37 -15.17 10.25
N ASN A 106 -17.70 -16.07 9.32
CA ASN A 106 -16.98 -17.32 9.11
C ASN A 106 -16.38 -17.36 7.69
N TYR A 107 -15.08 -17.12 7.59
CA TYR A 107 -14.38 -17.00 6.32
C TYR A 107 -13.63 -18.28 5.97
N ILE A 108 -13.80 -18.72 4.72
CA ILE A 108 -13.15 -19.89 4.16
C ILE A 108 -12.34 -19.47 2.94
N PHE A 109 -11.09 -19.95 2.88
CA PHE A 109 -10.13 -19.57 1.85
C PHE A 109 -10.01 -20.66 0.79
N GLY A 110 -9.75 -20.24 -0.43
CA GLY A 110 -9.31 -21.11 -1.51
C GLY A 110 -8.42 -20.36 -2.47
N PHE A 111 -7.74 -21.12 -3.33
CA PHE A 111 -6.97 -20.54 -4.43
C PHE A 111 -7.02 -21.45 -5.63
N SER A 112 -6.83 -20.86 -6.81
CA SER A 112 -6.76 -21.54 -8.10
C SER A 112 -5.50 -21.10 -8.82
N VAL A 113 -4.81 -22.05 -9.44
CA VAL A 113 -3.53 -21.83 -10.08
C VAL A 113 -3.46 -22.59 -11.39
N GLY A 114 -2.95 -21.93 -12.42
CA GLY A 114 -2.74 -22.53 -13.72
C GLY A 114 -2.66 -21.52 -14.86
N PRO A 115 -2.42 -22.00 -16.08
CA PRO A 115 -2.43 -23.43 -16.46
C PRO A 115 -1.18 -24.20 -16.02
N LEU A 116 -1.35 -25.44 -15.53
CA LEU A 116 -0.27 -26.33 -15.09
C LEU A 116 -0.08 -27.51 -16.05
N GLU A 117 1.16 -27.94 -16.24
CA GLU A 117 1.46 -29.17 -17.01
C GLU A 117 0.98 -30.42 -16.27
N ASN A 118 1.28 -30.51 -14.96
CA ASN A 118 0.91 -31.64 -14.11
C ASN A 118 0.37 -31.15 -12.74
N PRO A 119 -0.93 -30.82 -12.67
CA PRO A 119 -1.57 -30.33 -11.44
C PRO A 119 -1.44 -31.30 -10.25
N GLN A 120 -1.40 -32.61 -10.48
CA GLN A 120 -1.36 -33.62 -9.43
C GLN A 120 0.00 -33.63 -8.72
N THR A 121 1.10 -33.54 -9.48
CA THR A 121 2.44 -33.44 -8.90
C THR A 121 2.59 -32.13 -8.14
N PHE A 122 2.14 -31.02 -8.72
CA PHE A 122 2.19 -29.71 -8.06
C PHE A 122 1.36 -29.70 -6.76
N ALA A 123 0.15 -30.28 -6.77
CA ALA A 123 -0.69 -30.42 -5.56
C ALA A 123 -0.01 -31.24 -4.47
N ALA A 124 0.68 -32.34 -4.82
CA ALA A 124 1.35 -33.19 -3.84
C ALA A 124 2.53 -32.47 -3.14
N ASP A 125 3.27 -31.62 -3.85
CA ASP A 125 4.33 -30.82 -3.25
C ASP A 125 3.75 -29.66 -2.43
N LEU A 126 2.66 -29.05 -2.89
CA LEU A 126 1.96 -28.01 -2.16
C LEU A 126 1.34 -28.53 -0.86
N ASP A 127 0.77 -29.73 -0.85
CA ASP A 127 0.23 -30.38 0.35
C ASP A 127 1.31 -30.55 1.43
N LYS A 128 2.54 -30.92 1.05
CA LYS A 128 3.66 -31.00 2.01
C LYS A 128 4.04 -29.64 2.58
N LEU A 129 4.02 -28.58 1.76
CA LEU A 129 4.31 -27.21 2.19
C LEU A 129 3.24 -26.67 3.14
N LEU A 130 1.97 -27.04 2.91
CA LEU A 130 0.82 -26.58 3.68
C LEU A 130 0.52 -27.47 4.90
N GLU A 131 1.18 -28.61 5.06
CA GLU A 131 0.98 -29.54 6.19
C GLU A 131 1.00 -28.85 7.56
N PRO A 132 1.95 -27.94 7.87
CA PRO A 132 1.98 -27.27 9.17
C PRO A 132 0.72 -26.42 9.46
N LEU A 133 -0.03 -26.01 8.44
CA LEU A 133 -1.26 -25.23 8.63
C LEU A 133 -2.40 -26.08 9.23
N LYS A 134 -2.32 -27.42 9.11
CA LYS A 134 -3.32 -28.33 9.68
C LYS A 134 -3.37 -28.24 11.21
N ASP A 135 -2.23 -27.98 11.85
CA ASP A 135 -2.14 -27.77 13.29
C ASP A 135 -2.92 -26.53 13.75
N TYR A 136 -3.15 -25.59 12.84
CA TYR A 136 -3.97 -24.38 13.05
C TYR A 136 -5.41 -24.55 12.55
N GLY A 137 -5.83 -25.76 12.20
CA GLY A 137 -7.19 -26.05 11.71
C GLY A 137 -7.42 -25.66 10.25
N ILE A 138 -6.37 -25.31 9.50
CA ILE A 138 -6.44 -24.95 8.08
C ILE A 138 -5.98 -26.15 7.27
N SER A 139 -6.88 -26.73 6.48
CA SER A 139 -6.56 -27.82 5.57
C SER A 139 -7.17 -27.54 4.21
N PHE A 140 -6.46 -27.90 3.14
CA PHE A 140 -6.93 -27.71 1.78
C PHE A 140 -7.19 -29.07 1.13
N THR A 141 -8.19 -29.11 0.26
CA THR A 141 -8.52 -30.25 -0.59
C THR A 141 -8.25 -29.87 -2.04
N PRO A 142 -7.43 -30.64 -2.77
CA PRO A 142 -7.19 -30.40 -4.19
C PRO A 142 -8.39 -30.80 -5.04
N ILE A 143 -8.68 -29.97 -6.05
CA ILE A 143 -9.65 -30.20 -7.10
C ILE A 143 -8.96 -29.92 -8.43
N TYR A 144 -8.98 -30.90 -9.31
CA TYR A 144 -8.35 -30.82 -10.63
C TYR A 144 -9.41 -30.46 -11.66
N GLN A 145 -9.21 -29.38 -12.40
CA GLN A 145 -10.16 -28.87 -13.40
C GLN A 145 -9.47 -28.71 -14.75
N SER A 146 -10.24 -28.85 -15.83
CA SER A 146 -9.76 -28.54 -17.17
C SER A 146 -10.71 -27.56 -17.86
N ILE A 147 -10.14 -26.46 -18.36
CA ILE A 147 -10.84 -25.43 -19.13
C ILE A 147 -10.08 -25.29 -20.45
N GLY A 148 -10.76 -25.42 -21.59
CA GLY A 148 -10.15 -25.13 -22.89
C GLY A 148 -8.90 -25.96 -23.22
N ASN A 149 -8.82 -27.21 -22.76
CA ASN A 149 -7.66 -28.13 -22.85
C ASN A 149 -6.44 -27.73 -22.00
N GLN A 150 -6.57 -26.76 -21.12
CA GLN A 150 -5.57 -26.47 -20.10
C GLN A 150 -5.99 -27.07 -18.76
N ASN A 151 -5.01 -27.42 -17.93
CA ASN A 151 -5.26 -28.02 -16.63
C ASN A 151 -5.00 -27.02 -15.51
N TYR A 152 -5.82 -27.06 -14.48
CA TYR A 152 -5.76 -26.15 -13.35
C TYR A 152 -5.86 -26.93 -12.05
N LEU A 153 -5.25 -26.39 -11.01
CA LEU A 153 -5.41 -26.84 -9.64
C LEU A 153 -6.23 -25.82 -8.87
N VAL A 154 -7.26 -26.28 -8.16
CA VAL A 154 -7.97 -25.49 -7.16
C VAL A 154 -7.78 -26.14 -5.80
N MET A 155 -7.37 -25.38 -4.81
CA MET A 155 -7.20 -25.81 -3.43
C MET A 155 -8.24 -25.12 -2.56
N VAL A 156 -9.08 -25.90 -1.90
CA VAL A 156 -10.22 -25.35 -1.11
C VAL A 156 -10.30 -25.96 0.27
N GLN A 157 -10.65 -25.17 1.27
CA GLN A 157 -10.85 -25.69 2.63
C GLN A 157 -12.17 -26.47 2.80
N ASN A 158 -13.18 -26.17 1.99
CA ASN A 158 -14.46 -26.87 2.01
C ASN A 158 -14.90 -27.26 0.59
N LYS A 159 -14.73 -28.54 0.26
CA LYS A 159 -15.05 -29.08 -1.07
C LYS A 159 -16.54 -29.02 -1.39
N ASP A 160 -17.41 -29.28 -0.44
CA ASP A 160 -18.86 -29.32 -0.66
C ASP A 160 -19.40 -27.91 -0.94
N LEU A 161 -18.96 -26.93 -0.15
CA LEU A 161 -19.26 -25.51 -0.41
C LEU A 161 -18.76 -25.10 -1.80
N TYR A 162 -17.48 -25.31 -2.09
CA TYR A 162 -16.93 -24.94 -3.39
C TYR A 162 -17.68 -25.61 -4.55
N SER A 163 -17.99 -26.91 -4.44
CA SER A 163 -18.64 -27.66 -5.54
C SER A 163 -20.09 -27.22 -5.78
N SER A 164 -20.75 -26.64 -4.77
CA SER A 164 -22.14 -26.18 -4.86
C SER A 164 -22.26 -24.71 -5.28
N SER A 165 -21.24 -23.89 -5.08
CA SER A 165 -21.25 -22.49 -5.52
C SER A 165 -21.18 -22.37 -7.03
N GLU A 166 -21.85 -21.36 -7.59
CA GLU A 166 -21.63 -20.92 -8.98
C GLU A 166 -20.20 -20.40 -9.15
N LYS A 167 -19.67 -20.49 -10.37
CA LYS A 167 -18.26 -20.18 -10.69
C LYS A 167 -18.18 -19.10 -11.75
N GLY A 168 -17.12 -18.33 -11.69
CA GLY A 168 -16.84 -17.24 -12.62
C GLY A 168 -17.03 -15.89 -11.94
N VAL A 169 -15.95 -15.10 -11.99
CA VAL A 169 -15.97 -13.69 -11.64
C VAL A 169 -15.72 -12.90 -12.93
N THR A 170 -16.71 -12.13 -13.35
CA THR A 170 -16.72 -11.39 -14.64
C THR A 170 -16.15 -9.98 -14.53
N ASP A 171 -16.05 -9.44 -13.31
CA ASP A 171 -16.05 -7.98 -13.12
C ASP A 171 -14.66 -7.35 -13.08
N PHE A 172 -13.59 -8.11 -13.35
CA PHE A 172 -12.25 -7.53 -13.55
C PHE A 172 -12.11 -6.87 -14.94
N GLU A 173 -13.10 -6.97 -15.81
CA GLU A 173 -13.01 -6.52 -17.22
C GLU A 173 -12.79 -5.00 -17.39
N GLU A 174 -13.23 -4.14 -16.45
CA GLU A 174 -12.93 -2.69 -16.51
C GLU A 174 -11.49 -2.37 -16.07
N VAL A 175 -10.87 -3.24 -15.27
CA VAL A 175 -9.49 -3.13 -14.80
C VAL A 175 -8.61 -4.08 -15.62
N LEU A 176 -8.53 -3.83 -16.93
CA LEU A 176 -7.74 -4.56 -17.94
C LEU A 176 -6.76 -5.61 -17.35
N PRO A 177 -7.17 -6.90 -17.23
CA PRO A 177 -6.29 -8.02 -16.88
C PRO A 177 -5.40 -8.41 -18.07
N THR A 178 -4.82 -7.40 -18.74
CA THR A 178 -3.93 -7.56 -19.89
C THR A 178 -2.47 -7.34 -19.52
N LYS A 179 -2.20 -6.82 -18.31
CA LYS A 179 -0.85 -6.60 -17.80
C LYS A 179 -0.54 -7.63 -16.72
N LYS A 180 0.73 -8.00 -16.64
CA LYS A 180 1.27 -8.74 -15.50
C LYS A 180 1.13 -7.85 -14.27
N GLY A 181 0.60 -8.39 -13.20
CA GLY A 181 0.29 -7.60 -12.02
C GLY A 181 -0.66 -8.31 -11.07
N LEU A 182 -0.99 -7.59 -10.00
CA LEU A 182 -1.98 -8.02 -9.02
C LEU A 182 -3.24 -7.18 -9.18
N TYR A 183 -4.38 -7.85 -9.11
CA TYR A 183 -5.70 -7.27 -9.19
C TYR A 183 -6.51 -7.81 -8.01
N TYR A 184 -7.32 -6.97 -7.38
CA TYR A 184 -8.15 -7.40 -6.27
C TYR A 184 -9.54 -6.82 -6.33
N ARG A 185 -10.47 -7.54 -5.72
CA ARG A 185 -11.84 -7.12 -5.46
C ARG A 185 -12.21 -7.57 -4.06
N ILE A 186 -12.79 -6.67 -3.28
CA ILE A 186 -13.39 -6.95 -1.98
C ILE A 186 -14.86 -6.56 -2.08
N ASN A 187 -15.73 -7.44 -1.60
CA ASN A 187 -17.17 -7.30 -1.63
C ASN A 187 -17.75 -7.82 -0.32
N THR A 188 -17.45 -7.12 0.77
CA THR A 188 -18.04 -7.36 2.10
C THR A 188 -19.18 -6.37 2.35
N SER A 189 -19.90 -6.54 3.46
CA SER A 189 -20.88 -5.54 3.91
C SER A 189 -20.24 -4.20 4.21
N ASP A 190 -19.01 -4.23 4.73
CA ASP A 190 -18.32 -3.07 5.30
C ASP A 190 -17.46 -2.35 4.26
N TYR A 191 -17.04 -3.07 3.22
CA TYR A 191 -16.19 -2.52 2.17
C TYR A 191 -16.47 -3.20 0.83
N GLN A 192 -16.70 -2.37 -0.19
CA GLN A 192 -16.78 -2.79 -1.58
C GLN A 192 -15.80 -1.96 -2.38
N GLY A 193 -14.88 -2.64 -3.07
CA GLY A 193 -13.87 -1.96 -3.86
C GLY A 193 -13.03 -2.90 -4.68
N GLU A 194 -12.39 -2.32 -5.68
CA GLU A 194 -11.49 -3.01 -6.58
C GLU A 194 -10.22 -2.19 -6.74
N GLY A 195 -9.14 -2.87 -7.10
CA GLY A 195 -7.89 -2.20 -7.39
C GLY A 195 -6.89 -3.11 -8.07
N TYR A 196 -5.77 -2.51 -8.41
CA TYR A 196 -4.71 -3.15 -9.15
C TYR A 196 -3.36 -2.56 -8.82
N PHE A 197 -2.31 -3.33 -9.10
CA PHE A 197 -1.00 -2.79 -9.36
C PHE A 197 -0.27 -3.61 -10.42
N TYR A 198 0.54 -2.93 -11.22
CA TYR A 198 1.40 -3.53 -12.22
C TYR A 198 2.68 -2.70 -12.35
N VAL A 199 3.70 -3.28 -12.96
CA VAL A 199 4.93 -2.54 -13.24
C VAL A 199 4.92 -2.07 -14.69
N LYS A 200 5.34 -0.81 -14.90
CA LYS A 200 5.53 -0.24 -16.22
C LYS A 200 6.67 0.74 -16.20
N ASP A 201 7.59 0.61 -17.16
CA ASP A 201 8.74 1.51 -17.34
C ASP A 201 9.60 1.68 -16.07
N GLY A 202 9.70 0.63 -15.24
CA GLY A 202 10.43 0.64 -13.97
C GLY A 202 9.69 1.29 -12.79
N PHE A 203 8.38 1.54 -12.93
CA PHE A 203 7.52 2.05 -11.86
C PHE A 203 6.49 1.01 -11.47
N LEU A 204 6.24 0.86 -10.17
CA LEU A 204 5.05 0.18 -9.68
C LEU A 204 3.89 1.17 -9.71
N ILE A 205 2.89 0.93 -10.53
CA ILE A 205 1.70 1.76 -10.66
C ILE A 205 0.52 0.97 -10.14
N GLY A 206 -0.29 1.57 -9.28
CA GLY A 206 -1.54 0.97 -8.88
C GLY A 206 -2.64 2.00 -8.72
N GLY A 207 -3.84 1.49 -8.52
CA GLY A 207 -5.01 2.32 -8.32
C GLY A 207 -6.23 1.48 -8.00
N GLY A 208 -7.33 2.16 -7.72
CA GLY A 208 -8.57 1.52 -7.35
C GLY A 208 -9.69 2.53 -7.14
N ASN A 209 -10.87 2.01 -6.87
CA ASN A 209 -12.05 2.80 -6.60
C ASN A 209 -12.60 2.46 -5.21
N GLY A 210 -13.10 3.46 -4.51
CA GLY A 210 -13.76 3.31 -3.21
C GLY A 210 -14.92 4.27 -3.06
N THR A 211 -15.64 4.17 -1.95
CA THR A 211 -16.77 5.04 -1.62
C THR A 211 -16.53 5.80 -0.33
N ALA A 212 -17.05 7.03 -0.26
CA ALA A 212 -17.00 7.89 0.92
C ALA A 212 -18.17 8.87 0.92
N GLU A 213 -18.60 9.36 2.09
CA GLU A 213 -19.65 10.39 2.17
C GLU A 213 -19.07 11.74 1.71
N THR A 214 -19.51 12.24 0.56
CA THR A 214 -18.94 13.46 -0.06
C THR A 214 -19.02 14.69 0.86
N GLU A 215 -20.07 14.80 1.67
CA GLU A 215 -20.27 15.90 2.63
C GLU A 215 -19.18 15.97 3.71
N SER A 216 -18.47 14.87 3.95
CA SER A 216 -17.38 14.80 4.92
C SER A 216 -16.02 15.23 4.34
N ILE A 217 -15.96 15.57 3.06
CA ILE A 217 -14.73 15.88 2.33
C ILE A 217 -14.61 17.39 2.09
N ASN A 218 -13.57 18.02 2.64
CA ASN A 218 -13.21 19.39 2.33
C ASN A 218 -12.15 19.46 1.23
N THR A 219 -12.57 19.41 -0.03
CA THR A 219 -11.66 19.56 -1.18
C THR A 219 -10.97 20.92 -1.25
N SER A 220 -11.55 21.97 -0.61
CA SER A 220 -10.94 23.30 -0.61
C SER A 220 -9.71 23.42 0.31
N PHE A 221 -9.56 22.49 1.25
CA PHE A 221 -8.38 22.41 2.12
C PHE A 221 -7.14 21.92 1.35
N VAL A 222 -7.35 21.02 0.39
CA VAL A 222 -6.29 20.44 -0.45
C VAL A 222 -5.95 21.39 -1.58
N LYS A 223 -4.71 21.89 -1.56
CA LYS A 223 -4.19 22.87 -2.51
C LYS A 223 -3.33 22.21 -3.59
N TRP A 224 -2.99 22.99 -4.60
CA TRP A 224 -2.08 22.49 -5.64
C TRP A 224 -0.62 22.40 -5.12
N PRO A 225 0.21 21.48 -5.65
CA PRO A 225 1.58 21.26 -5.17
C PRO A 225 2.51 22.48 -5.26
N GLN A 226 2.17 23.49 -6.08
CA GLN A 226 2.90 24.75 -6.18
C GLN A 226 2.71 25.65 -4.95
N GLU A 227 1.67 25.40 -4.15
CA GLU A 227 1.37 26.20 -2.97
C GLU A 227 2.10 25.69 -1.74
N TYR A 228 2.37 24.38 -1.66
CA TYR A 228 2.99 23.75 -0.51
C TYR A 228 4.51 23.86 -0.51
N PRO A 229 5.13 24.40 0.55
CA PRO A 229 6.57 24.23 0.77
C PRO A 229 6.87 22.74 1.06
N PHE A 230 8.03 22.24 0.65
CA PHE A 230 8.45 20.87 0.94
C PHE A 230 9.69 20.84 1.82
N LEU A 231 9.58 20.22 3.00
CA LEU A 231 10.66 20.24 3.97
C LEU A 231 11.78 19.25 3.65
N GLY A 232 11.46 18.09 3.06
CA GLY A 232 12.48 17.21 2.48
C GLY A 232 12.15 15.72 2.40
N SER A 233 11.20 15.18 3.16
CA SER A 233 11.02 13.71 3.20
C SER A 233 9.58 13.24 3.04
N ILE A 234 8.64 13.73 3.85
CA ILE A 234 7.24 13.34 3.75
C ILE A 234 6.39 14.58 3.62
N PHE A 235 5.47 14.56 2.67
CA PHE A 235 4.37 15.51 2.59
C PHE A 235 3.07 14.74 2.51
N PHE A 236 2.07 15.14 3.27
CA PHE A 236 0.74 14.56 3.20
C PHE A 236 -0.29 15.65 3.43
N THR A 237 -1.32 15.69 2.61
CA THR A 237 -2.49 16.54 2.82
C THR A 237 -3.76 15.77 2.53
N SER A 238 -4.78 15.97 3.35
CA SER A 238 -6.10 15.35 3.17
C SER A 238 -7.20 16.31 3.63
N GLY A 239 -8.21 16.49 2.79
CA GLY A 239 -9.50 17.09 3.15
C GLY A 239 -10.50 16.05 3.65
N PHE A 240 -10.08 14.80 3.76
CA PHE A 240 -10.88 13.69 4.31
C PHE A 240 -10.16 13.08 5.50
N ILE A 241 -10.80 13.07 6.66
CA ILE A 241 -10.26 12.47 7.87
C ILE A 241 -11.16 11.29 8.26
N PRO A 242 -10.64 10.04 8.20
CA PRO A 242 -11.42 8.88 8.59
C PRO A 242 -11.72 8.91 10.09
N LYS A 243 -12.91 8.43 10.47
CA LYS A 243 -13.36 8.38 11.88
C LYS A 243 -12.51 7.45 12.74
N ASP A 244 -11.93 6.41 12.13
CA ASP A 244 -10.96 5.52 12.78
C ASP A 244 -9.56 5.87 12.31
N LEU A 245 -8.79 6.48 13.21
CA LEU A 245 -7.42 6.93 12.98
C LEU A 245 -6.38 5.92 13.46
N THR A 246 -6.81 4.81 14.06
CA THR A 246 -5.91 3.83 14.71
C THR A 246 -4.90 3.27 13.72
N ASN A 247 -5.33 3.03 12.47
CA ASN A 247 -4.47 2.52 11.40
C ASN A 247 -3.45 3.56 10.89
N TYR A 248 -3.60 4.82 11.25
CA TYR A 248 -2.68 5.93 10.92
C TYR A 248 -1.83 6.36 12.12
N ALA A 249 -2.02 5.74 13.27
CA ALA A 249 -1.37 6.13 14.52
C ALA A 249 0.14 6.17 14.40
N ASP A 250 0.75 5.18 13.74
CA ASP A 250 2.20 5.11 13.55
C ASP A 250 2.73 6.28 12.69
N PHE A 251 2.01 6.68 11.64
CA PHE A 251 2.39 7.83 10.82
C PHE A 251 2.25 9.16 11.57
N ILE A 252 1.24 9.28 12.42
CA ILE A 252 1.03 10.49 13.24
C ILE A 252 2.08 10.56 14.36
N ASN A 253 2.38 9.41 14.99
CA ASN A 253 3.39 9.25 16.05
C ASN A 253 4.79 9.70 15.65
N ILE A 254 5.11 9.66 14.35
CA ILE A 254 6.34 10.23 13.80
C ILE A 254 6.44 11.70 14.27
N ILE A 255 5.40 12.49 14.05
CA ILE A 255 5.48 13.95 14.25
C ILE A 255 5.23 14.30 15.71
N VAL A 256 4.23 13.66 16.32
CA VAL A 256 3.84 13.93 17.69
C VAL A 256 3.04 12.76 18.25
N ASP A 257 3.09 12.56 19.57
CA ASP A 257 2.40 11.43 20.22
C ASP A 257 0.92 11.38 19.82
N TYR A 258 0.53 10.25 19.22
CA TYR A 258 -0.78 10.00 18.66
C TYR A 258 -1.88 10.20 19.70
N LYS A 259 -1.66 9.87 20.98
CA LYS A 259 -2.68 10.05 22.02
C LYS A 259 -3.05 11.51 22.24
N ILE A 260 -2.10 12.43 21.98
CA ILE A 260 -2.33 13.86 22.07
C ILE A 260 -3.15 14.34 20.86
N VAL A 261 -2.85 13.79 19.69
CA VAL A 261 -3.32 14.32 18.40
C VAL A 261 -4.51 13.58 17.82
N GLU A 262 -4.79 12.35 18.21
CA GLU A 262 -5.99 11.57 17.82
C GLU A 262 -7.28 12.35 18.11
N ASN A 263 -7.40 12.91 19.33
CA ASN A 263 -8.55 13.72 19.73
C ASN A 263 -8.66 15.04 18.95
N LEU A 264 -7.54 15.57 18.44
CA LEU A 264 -7.53 16.80 17.66
C LEU A 264 -7.81 16.55 16.18
N ILE A 265 -7.28 15.46 15.64
CA ILE A 265 -7.53 15.02 14.27
C ILE A 265 -8.98 14.57 14.11
N SER A 266 -9.56 13.86 15.09
CA SER A 266 -10.96 13.43 15.02
C SER A 266 -11.96 14.60 14.98
N LEU A 267 -11.55 15.80 15.41
CA LEU A 267 -12.32 17.04 15.34
C LEU A 267 -11.94 17.92 14.14
N SER A 268 -11.08 17.43 13.25
CA SER A 268 -10.56 18.18 12.12
C SER A 268 -11.27 17.81 10.82
N GLN A 269 -11.37 18.79 9.93
CA GLN A 269 -11.93 18.65 8.58
C GLN A 269 -10.83 18.56 7.51
N GLY A 270 -9.57 18.72 7.90
CA GLY A 270 -8.44 18.72 6.99
C GLY A 270 -7.12 18.65 7.72
N ILE A 271 -6.20 17.84 7.21
CA ILE A 271 -4.89 17.59 7.81
C ILE A 271 -3.79 17.81 6.78
N GLU A 272 -2.73 18.49 7.19
CA GLU A 272 -1.51 18.66 6.41
C GLU A 272 -0.31 18.33 7.30
N VAL A 273 0.61 17.56 6.75
CA VAL A 273 1.78 17.00 7.42
C VAL A 273 2.99 17.23 6.53
N ASN A 274 4.06 17.74 7.10
CA ASN A 274 5.32 17.95 6.41
C ASN A 274 6.46 17.54 7.33
N VAL A 275 7.25 16.55 6.90
CA VAL A 275 8.30 15.93 7.70
C VAL A 275 9.59 15.98 6.93
N ASP A 276 10.65 16.31 7.65
CA ASP A 276 12.03 16.23 7.16
C ASP A 276 12.80 15.25 8.05
N PHE A 277 13.38 14.23 7.43
CA PHE A 277 14.28 13.31 8.11
C PHE A 277 15.67 13.94 8.15
N GLY A 278 16.07 14.38 9.34
CA GLY A 278 17.45 14.75 9.61
C GLY A 278 18.37 13.55 9.38
N THR A 279 19.30 13.68 8.43
CA THR A 279 20.34 12.68 8.20
C THR A 279 21.49 12.92 9.19
N SER A 280 21.76 11.95 10.06
CA SER A 280 23.01 11.91 10.83
C SER A 280 23.84 10.71 10.36
N ASN A 281 25.10 10.97 10.01
CA ASN A 281 26.00 9.98 9.40
C ASN A 281 26.03 8.66 10.21
N GLY A 282 25.43 7.60 9.66
CA GLY A 282 25.44 6.26 10.24
C GLY A 282 24.48 6.00 11.40
N ALA A 283 23.55 6.93 11.68
CA ALA A 283 22.48 6.73 12.66
C ALA A 283 21.10 6.66 11.98
N MET A 284 20.11 6.09 12.68
CA MET A 284 18.72 6.08 12.21
C MET A 284 18.26 7.51 11.90
N PRO A 285 17.53 7.75 10.80
CA PRO A 285 16.99 9.06 10.50
C PRO A 285 16.18 9.58 11.69
N THR A 286 16.48 10.80 12.14
CA THR A 286 15.72 11.46 13.21
C THR A 286 14.83 12.53 12.60
N ILE A 287 13.64 12.70 13.14
CA ILE A 287 12.71 13.69 12.64
C ILE A 287 13.23 15.08 13.00
N SER A 288 13.38 15.92 11.98
CA SER A 288 13.85 17.29 12.13
C SER A 288 12.82 18.10 12.91
N ASN A 289 13.31 19.00 13.77
CA ASN A 289 12.49 19.94 14.54
C ASN A 289 11.63 20.84 13.63
N ALA A 290 12.02 20.98 12.36
CA ALA A 290 11.29 21.73 11.34
C ALA A 290 9.95 21.11 10.92
N SER A 291 9.71 19.84 11.25
CA SER A 291 8.49 19.12 10.87
C SER A 291 7.25 19.77 11.52
N TYR A 292 6.12 19.71 10.83
CA TYR A 292 4.86 20.24 11.35
C TYR A 292 3.65 19.39 10.99
N LEU A 293 2.64 19.53 11.83
CA LEU A 293 1.27 19.10 11.61
C LEU A 293 0.36 20.35 11.61
N LYS A 294 -0.54 20.42 10.64
CA LYS A 294 -1.52 21.48 10.47
C LYS A 294 -2.91 20.86 10.37
N LEU A 295 -3.85 21.35 11.16
CA LEU A 295 -5.22 20.87 11.24
C LEU A 295 -6.20 22.01 10.98
N GLU A 296 -7.15 21.77 10.08
CA GLU A 296 -8.36 22.59 9.96
C GLU A 296 -9.35 22.14 11.02
N THR A 297 -9.51 22.94 12.07
CA THR A 297 -10.42 22.64 13.17
C THR A 297 -10.93 23.92 13.82
N GLN A 298 -12.12 23.85 14.39
CA GLN A 298 -12.72 24.90 15.21
C GLN A 298 -12.23 24.85 16.67
N ALA A 299 -11.51 23.80 17.05
CA ALA A 299 -10.98 23.63 18.41
C ALA A 299 -10.05 24.79 18.79
N LYS A 300 -10.23 25.29 20.01
CA LYS A 300 -9.36 26.31 20.63
C LYS A 300 -8.21 25.66 21.39
N ILE A 301 -7.17 26.42 21.66
CA ILE A 301 -6.01 25.94 22.44
C ILE A 301 -6.40 25.46 23.84
N ASP A 302 -7.39 26.08 24.47
CA ASP A 302 -7.85 25.66 25.80
C ASP A 302 -8.48 24.26 25.81
N GLU A 303 -8.95 23.76 24.67
CA GLU A 303 -9.50 22.41 24.52
C GLU A 303 -8.41 21.33 24.49
N ILE A 304 -7.15 21.72 24.29
CA ILE A 304 -5.99 20.81 24.34
C ILE A 304 -5.56 20.53 25.80
N ILE A 305 -5.77 21.49 26.70
CA ILE A 305 -5.30 21.41 28.09
C ILE A 305 -5.82 20.15 28.82
N PRO A 306 -7.12 19.80 28.75
CA PRO A 306 -7.61 18.55 29.32
C PRO A 306 -6.86 17.32 28.82
N ILE A 307 -6.59 17.24 27.51
CA ILE A 307 -5.89 16.12 26.87
C ILE A 307 -4.46 15.99 27.43
N LEU A 308 -3.75 17.11 27.58
CA LEU A 308 -2.40 17.12 28.15
C LEU A 308 -2.42 16.68 29.62
N ASN A 309 -3.39 17.14 30.41
CA ASN A 309 -3.54 16.74 31.82
C ASN A 309 -3.84 15.24 31.97
N GLU A 310 -4.76 14.70 31.17
CA GLU A 310 -5.13 13.28 31.19
C GLU A 310 -3.94 12.37 30.88
N ASN A 311 -3.02 12.83 30.03
CA ASN A 311 -1.81 12.10 29.67
C ASN A 311 -0.58 12.44 30.56
N ASN A 312 -0.76 13.21 31.64
CA ASN A 312 0.31 13.66 32.54
C ASN A 312 1.45 14.42 31.83
N ILE A 313 1.12 15.16 30.77
CA ILE A 313 2.08 15.93 29.97
C ILE A 313 2.24 17.31 30.59
N LYS A 314 3.49 17.67 30.89
CA LYS A 314 3.82 19.03 31.37
C LYS A 314 3.62 20.03 30.24
N TYR A 315 3.04 21.19 30.56
CA TYR A 315 2.82 22.26 29.59
C TYR A 315 2.92 23.65 30.24
N LYS A 316 3.02 24.66 29.39
CA LYS A 316 3.00 26.07 29.74
C LYS A 316 2.17 26.85 28.72
N LYS A 317 1.11 27.52 29.18
CA LYS A 317 0.35 28.47 28.36
C LYS A 317 1.18 29.72 28.13
N ILE A 318 1.51 29.99 26.87
CA ILE A 318 2.31 31.15 26.46
C ILE A 318 1.40 32.35 26.20
N SER A 319 0.26 32.11 25.54
CA SER A 319 -0.79 33.09 25.27
C SER A 319 -2.14 32.40 25.11
N ASP A 320 -3.20 33.16 24.83
CA ASP A 320 -4.53 32.60 24.57
C ASP A 320 -4.58 31.70 23.33
N ASN A 321 -3.66 31.90 22.40
CA ASN A 321 -3.60 31.17 21.13
C ASN A 321 -2.35 30.28 21.03
N MET A 322 -1.62 30.04 22.13
CA MET A 322 -0.39 29.25 22.07
C MET A 322 -0.06 28.56 23.41
N ILE A 323 0.32 27.28 23.30
CA ILE A 323 0.82 26.47 24.42
C ILE A 323 2.13 25.78 24.00
N GLU A 324 3.05 25.62 24.93
CA GLU A 324 4.18 24.69 24.76
C GLU A 324 3.99 23.49 25.69
N PHE A 325 4.35 22.30 25.23
CA PHE A 325 4.31 21.08 26.03
C PHE A 325 5.58 20.25 25.83
N TYR A 326 5.85 19.36 26.78
CA TYR A 326 7.12 18.63 26.86
C TYR A 326 6.88 17.13 26.86
N ILE A 327 7.47 16.44 25.88
CA ILE A 327 7.50 14.96 25.84
C ILE A 327 8.88 14.49 26.27
N GLU A 328 8.91 13.66 27.31
CA GLU A 328 10.12 12.99 27.77
C GLU A 328 10.23 11.63 27.06
N SER A 329 11.37 11.38 26.41
CA SER A 329 11.67 10.11 25.74
C SER A 329 12.94 9.51 26.33
N GLU A 330 12.94 8.21 26.57
CA GLU A 330 14.13 7.50 27.03
C GLU A 330 14.92 7.00 25.84
N THR A 331 16.18 7.43 25.74
CA THR A 331 17.11 6.94 24.72
C THR A 331 18.24 6.20 25.40
N THR A 332 18.50 4.97 24.96
CA THR A 332 19.65 4.20 25.43
C THR A 332 20.80 4.47 24.49
N ASN A 333 21.84 5.15 24.99
CA ASN A 333 23.04 5.38 24.19
C ASN A 333 23.87 4.08 24.03
N GLN A 334 24.85 4.10 23.13
CA GLN A 334 25.74 2.97 22.84
C GLN A 334 26.49 2.41 24.07
N ASN A 335 26.50 3.13 25.20
CA ASN A 335 27.10 2.72 26.47
C ASN A 335 26.08 2.13 27.46
N ASN A 336 24.87 1.75 27.02
CA ASN A 336 23.77 1.28 27.86
C ASN A 336 23.37 2.25 28.99
N LYS A 337 23.61 3.55 28.82
CA LYS A 337 23.07 4.57 29.73
C LYS A 337 21.79 5.13 29.14
N THR A 338 20.69 4.98 29.88
CA THR A 338 19.43 5.64 29.60
C THR A 338 19.58 7.14 29.85
N GLN A 339 19.33 7.94 28.81
CA GLN A 339 19.21 9.38 28.89
C GLN A 339 17.76 9.76 28.63
N VAL A 340 17.19 10.59 29.52
CA VAL A 340 15.88 11.20 29.30
C VAL A 340 16.10 12.42 28.42
N LEU A 341 15.53 12.39 27.21
CA LEU A 341 15.50 13.50 26.27
C LEU A 341 14.14 14.17 26.36
N THR A 342 14.12 15.46 26.71
CA THR A 342 12.90 16.27 26.75
C THR A 342 12.75 17.06 25.45
N ASN A 343 11.76 16.67 24.64
CA ASN A 343 11.40 17.38 23.41
C ASN A 343 10.33 18.43 23.73
N THR A 344 10.54 19.65 23.25
CA THR A 344 9.57 20.76 23.42
C THR A 344 8.77 20.91 22.13
N PHE A 345 7.45 20.92 22.27
CA PHE A 345 6.52 21.15 21.17
C PHE A 345 5.72 22.41 21.43
N TYR A 346 5.38 23.10 20.36
CA TYR A 346 4.54 24.28 20.32
C TYR A 346 3.25 23.95 19.59
N VAL A 347 2.11 24.30 20.20
CA VAL A 347 0.81 24.32 19.53
C VAL A 347 0.29 25.73 19.51
N TRP A 348 -0.14 26.20 18.35
CA TRP A 348 -0.76 27.51 18.21
C TRP A 348 -1.96 27.44 17.28
N LYS A 349 -2.90 28.37 17.49
CA LYS A 349 -4.12 28.50 16.69
C LYS A 349 -4.17 29.87 16.05
N ASP A 350 -4.18 29.89 14.73
CA ASP A 350 -4.59 31.04 13.92
C ASP A 350 -5.85 30.67 13.12
N GLU A 351 -5.80 30.70 11.80
CA GLU A 351 -6.78 30.05 10.92
C GLU A 351 -6.76 28.52 11.10
N TYR A 352 -5.58 27.94 11.31
CA TYR A 352 -5.38 26.50 11.50
C TYR A 352 -4.77 26.22 12.88
N LEU A 353 -4.95 25.00 13.36
CA LEU A 353 -4.21 24.51 14.52
C LEU A 353 -2.90 23.92 14.03
N MET A 354 -1.78 24.43 14.52
CA MET A 354 -0.44 24.03 14.09
C MET A 354 0.32 23.41 15.26
N VAL A 355 1.07 22.34 14.99
CA VAL A 355 1.95 21.66 15.95
C VAL A 355 3.35 21.52 15.35
N SER A 356 4.39 21.96 16.06
CA SER A 356 5.78 21.82 15.63
C SER A 356 6.75 21.91 16.82
N GLN A 357 7.99 21.43 16.67
CA GLN A 357 9.06 21.69 17.65
C GLN A 357 9.75 23.06 17.43
N MET A 358 9.47 23.73 16.30
CA MET A 358 9.88 25.11 16.06
C MET A 358 8.79 26.08 16.46
N LYS A 359 9.21 27.30 16.85
CA LYS A 359 8.27 28.40 17.13
C LYS A 359 7.62 28.90 15.82
N PRO A 360 6.42 29.52 15.90
CA PRO A 360 5.67 29.94 14.72
C PRO A 360 6.48 30.82 13.75
N ASP A 361 7.13 31.87 14.25
CA ASP A 361 7.89 32.81 13.43
C ASP A 361 9.11 32.17 12.76
N GLU A 362 9.78 31.25 13.48
CA GLU A 362 10.94 30.52 12.99
C GLU A 362 10.54 29.52 11.90
N LEU A 363 9.45 28.77 12.13
CA LEU A 363 8.90 27.84 11.16
C LEU A 363 8.45 28.59 9.90
N GLN A 364 7.69 29.67 10.03
CA GLN A 364 7.21 30.43 8.86
C GLN A 364 8.37 30.98 8.03
N LYS A 365 9.43 31.48 8.68
CA LYS A 365 10.63 31.92 7.99
C LYS A 365 11.27 30.77 7.20
N LEU A 366 11.42 29.59 7.80
CA LEU A 366 11.95 28.41 7.13
C LEU A 366 11.08 27.99 5.93
N LEU A 367 9.76 27.94 6.11
CA LEU A 367 8.82 27.56 5.05
C LEU A 367 8.86 28.50 3.85
N ASN A 368 9.13 29.80 4.07
CA ASN A 368 9.29 30.79 3.00
C ASN A 368 10.60 30.60 2.20
N GLU A 369 11.61 29.95 2.78
CA GLU A 369 12.92 29.71 2.15
C GLU A 369 12.98 28.34 1.44
N LYS A 370 12.05 27.43 1.74
CA LYS A 370 12.01 26.07 1.19
C LYS A 370 11.38 26.04 -0.21
N PRO A 371 11.86 25.14 -1.09
CA PRO A 371 11.27 24.96 -2.42
C PRO A 371 9.84 24.45 -2.30
N LYS A 372 9.06 24.65 -3.36
CA LYS A 372 7.70 24.10 -3.44
C LYS A 372 7.74 22.59 -3.68
N LEU A 373 6.72 21.86 -3.26
CA LEU A 373 6.59 20.43 -3.53
C LEU A 373 6.65 20.15 -5.04
N SER A 374 5.99 21.00 -5.83
CA SER A 374 6.05 20.93 -7.29
C SER A 374 7.44 21.12 -7.89
N GLU A 375 8.44 21.59 -7.14
CA GLU A 375 9.83 21.78 -7.59
C GLU A 375 10.73 20.58 -7.25
N ASN A 376 10.24 19.62 -6.45
CA ASN A 376 10.97 18.39 -6.18
C ASN A 376 10.97 17.49 -7.43
N GLU A 377 12.15 17.12 -7.93
CA GLU A 377 12.30 16.35 -9.17
C GLU A 377 11.61 14.98 -9.12
N LEU A 378 11.72 14.26 -7.99
CA LEU A 378 11.07 12.96 -7.83
C LEU A 378 9.55 13.12 -7.81
N PHE A 379 9.03 14.09 -7.06
CA PHE A 379 7.61 14.40 -7.03
C PHE A 379 7.10 14.73 -8.44
N GLN A 380 7.75 15.62 -9.18
CA GLN A 380 7.38 15.95 -10.57
C GLN A 380 7.28 14.68 -11.43
N LYS A 381 8.31 13.84 -11.38
CA LYS A 381 8.39 12.60 -12.16
C LYS A 381 7.26 11.63 -11.85
N LEU A 382 6.86 11.50 -10.57
CA LEU A 382 5.74 10.66 -10.15
C LEU A 382 4.40 11.30 -10.52
N ASN A 383 4.24 12.59 -10.25
CA ASN A 383 3.02 13.38 -10.47
C ASN A 383 2.65 13.49 -11.95
N GLU A 384 3.63 13.58 -12.87
CA GLU A 384 3.39 13.56 -14.32
C GLU A 384 2.70 12.28 -14.80
N ARG A 385 2.79 11.18 -14.04
CA ARG A 385 2.24 9.86 -14.43
C ARG A 385 0.86 9.60 -13.86
N ILE A 386 0.60 10.03 -12.62
CA ILE A 386 -0.65 9.74 -11.91
C ILE A 386 -1.47 11.00 -11.55
N GLY A 387 -1.00 12.19 -11.93
CA GLY A 387 -1.67 13.46 -11.62
C GLY A 387 -1.51 13.87 -10.16
N THR A 388 -2.41 14.73 -9.70
CA THR A 388 -2.53 15.19 -8.30
C THR A 388 -3.99 15.01 -7.86
N GLY A 389 -4.20 14.47 -6.65
CA GLY A 389 -5.55 14.31 -6.08
C GLY A 389 -6.11 15.60 -5.48
N ASP A 390 -7.42 15.76 -5.50
CA ASP A 390 -8.16 16.89 -4.91
C ASP A 390 -8.78 16.58 -3.54
N VAL A 391 -8.72 15.32 -3.10
CA VAL A 391 -9.19 14.88 -1.77
C VAL A 391 -8.03 14.61 -0.82
N THR A 392 -7.00 13.93 -1.31
CA THR A 392 -5.79 13.59 -0.55
C THR A 392 -4.64 13.44 -1.51
N TYR A 393 -3.43 13.84 -1.09
CA TYR A 393 -2.23 13.24 -1.66
C TYR A 393 -1.10 13.18 -0.65
N GLY A 394 -0.31 12.12 -0.76
CA GLY A 394 0.85 11.83 0.07
C GLY A 394 2.07 11.53 -0.78
N PHE A 395 3.16 12.24 -0.51
CA PHE A 395 4.45 12.06 -1.14
C PHE A 395 5.49 11.66 -0.10
N VAL A 396 6.26 10.62 -0.40
CA VAL A 396 7.38 10.17 0.44
C VAL A 396 8.62 10.04 -0.43
N ASP A 397 9.65 10.84 -0.10
CA ASP A 397 11.01 10.68 -0.62
C ASP A 397 11.79 9.75 0.32
N LEU A 398 11.98 8.50 -0.13
CA LEU A 398 12.74 7.48 0.58
C LEU A 398 14.24 7.55 0.26
N THR A 399 14.66 8.41 -0.66
CA THR A 399 16.07 8.53 -1.09
C THR A 399 17.01 8.76 0.09
N PRO A 400 16.73 9.67 1.04
CA PRO A 400 17.60 9.89 2.21
C PRO A 400 17.73 8.64 3.10
N ILE A 401 16.64 7.87 3.24
CA ILE A 401 16.63 6.64 4.03
C ILE A 401 17.54 5.60 3.39
N PHE A 402 17.39 5.35 2.09
CA PHE A 402 18.22 4.37 1.39
C PHE A 402 19.70 4.78 1.35
N LEU A 403 19.99 6.07 1.18
CA LEU A 403 21.37 6.58 1.24
C LEU A 403 22.02 6.39 2.61
N ASN A 404 21.25 6.45 3.71
CA ASN A 404 21.79 6.17 5.04
C ASN A 404 22.20 4.69 5.21
N TYR A 405 21.45 3.74 4.63
CA TYR A 405 21.78 2.32 4.70
C TYR A 405 22.83 1.90 3.66
N VAL A 406 22.84 2.55 2.50
CA VAL A 406 23.72 2.25 1.38
C VAL A 406 24.31 3.56 0.83
N PRO A 407 25.39 4.09 1.44
CA PRO A 407 25.92 5.45 1.17
C PRO A 407 26.32 5.77 -0.28
N ASN A 408 26.44 4.76 -1.14
CA ASN A 408 26.81 4.91 -2.55
C ASN A 408 25.68 4.51 -3.51
N LEU A 409 24.47 4.31 -2.99
CA LEU A 409 23.31 3.98 -3.80
C LEU A 409 22.97 5.16 -4.72
N LYS A 410 22.76 4.88 -6.00
CA LYS A 410 22.41 5.89 -7.00
C LYS A 410 20.96 5.72 -7.41
N GLY A 411 20.18 6.79 -7.32
CA GLY A 411 18.79 6.80 -7.76
C GLY A 411 17.95 7.77 -6.94
N GLN A 412 16.69 7.88 -7.33
CA GLN A 412 15.64 8.49 -6.53
C GLN A 412 14.64 7.39 -6.19
N TYR A 413 14.16 7.41 -4.95
CA TYR A 413 13.32 6.38 -4.38
C TYR A 413 12.15 7.04 -3.67
N GLY A 414 10.93 6.63 -4.00
CA GLY A 414 9.79 7.21 -3.31
C GLY A 414 8.45 6.78 -3.86
N MET A 415 7.43 7.32 -3.21
CA MET A 415 6.04 6.98 -3.44
C MET A 415 5.20 8.26 -3.53
N LEU A 416 4.23 8.25 -4.44
CA LEU A 416 3.14 9.22 -4.48
C LEU A 416 1.82 8.45 -4.44
N LEU A 417 0.93 8.86 -3.54
CA LEU A 417 -0.45 8.40 -3.42
C LEU A 417 -1.36 9.61 -3.66
N ASN A 418 -2.38 9.45 -4.49
CA ASN A 418 -3.41 10.44 -4.73
C ASN A 418 -4.79 9.83 -4.51
N VAL A 419 -5.70 10.63 -3.97
CA VAL A 419 -7.13 10.34 -3.90
C VAL A 419 -7.88 11.49 -4.52
N SER A 420 -8.77 11.18 -5.46
CA SER A 420 -9.60 12.17 -6.15
C SER A 420 -11.08 11.83 -6.03
N LEU A 421 -11.93 12.85 -5.92
CA LEU A 421 -13.37 12.69 -6.03
C LEU A 421 -13.74 12.64 -7.51
N ILE A 422 -14.26 11.50 -7.98
CA ILE A 422 -14.62 11.34 -9.40
C ILE A 422 -16.12 11.58 -9.64
N GLU A 423 -16.97 11.16 -8.71
CA GLU A 423 -18.42 11.35 -8.72
C GLU A 423 -18.92 11.44 -7.29
N GLU A 424 -20.20 11.76 -7.10
CA GLU A 424 -20.82 11.76 -5.77
C GLU A 424 -20.62 10.39 -5.10
N ASN A 425 -20.03 10.44 -3.91
CA ASN A 425 -19.66 9.32 -3.06
C ASN A 425 -18.65 8.32 -3.66
N LYS A 426 -17.96 8.69 -4.74
CA LYS A 426 -17.00 7.81 -5.42
C LYS A 426 -15.60 8.44 -5.46
N LEU A 427 -14.65 7.74 -4.85
CA LEU A 427 -13.25 8.11 -4.81
C LEU A 427 -12.44 7.24 -5.77
N LYS A 428 -11.47 7.87 -6.44
CA LYS A 428 -10.42 7.18 -7.18
C LYS A 428 -9.12 7.30 -6.40
N ILE A 429 -8.43 6.18 -6.22
CA ILE A 429 -7.11 6.12 -5.60
C ILE A 429 -6.12 5.76 -6.70
N ASP A 430 -5.01 6.48 -6.78
CA ASP A 430 -3.87 6.15 -7.63
C ASP A 430 -2.60 6.18 -6.79
N PHE A 431 -1.68 5.25 -7.01
CA PHE A 431 -0.36 5.31 -6.42
C PHE A 431 0.72 4.94 -7.43
N ILE A 432 1.91 5.47 -7.19
CA ILE A 432 3.11 5.13 -7.95
C ILE A 432 4.31 5.03 -7.03
N VAL A 433 5.14 4.03 -7.25
CA VAL A 433 6.42 3.84 -6.57
C VAL A 433 7.54 3.79 -7.59
N GLN A 434 8.63 4.48 -7.28
CA GLN A 434 9.91 4.37 -7.96
C GLN A 434 10.92 3.79 -7.00
#